data_AF-A0A7S1QW42-F1
#
_entry.id   AF-A0A7S1QW42-F1
#
_cell.length_a   1.000
_cell.length_b   1.000
_cell.length_c   1.000
_cell.angle_alpha   90.00
_cell.angle_beta   90.00
_cell.angle_gamma   90.00
#
_symmetry.space_group_name_H-M   'P 1'
#
loop_
_entity.id
_entity.type
_entity.pdbx_description
1 polymer ?
#
loop_
_entity_poly.entity_id
_entity_poly.type
_entity_poly.pdbx_seq_one_letter_code
_entity_poly.pdbx_strand_id
1 'polypeptide(L)'
;MDGAPVVPQTVTSASIAQLIDGIRYVLLDCDGVLWAGDYLFPGIPEALRELRSRFGLQLRFITNNGTTSREDMLKGKFERLQCGVTLEEVLSSAVATCMVLRSLGSGASGYDEGNIFVFGNGGLVDELRPAIASHRFIYGLELRDDNGPGVISCARPYDMKLCASAWDDRVLPAPAHMRSQVDQVSLEELNITTVVV
;
A
#
# COMPACT_ATOMS: atom_id res chain seq x y z
N MET A 1 -15.44 -5.07 34.12
CA MET A 1 -16.16 -3.92 33.55
C MET A 1 -17.44 -4.48 32.95
N ASP A 2 -18.57 -4.22 33.61
CA ASP A 2 -19.89 -4.67 33.16
C ASP A 2 -20.29 -3.86 31.92
N GLY A 3 -19.96 -4.37 30.74
CA GLY A 3 -20.32 -3.74 29.48
C GLY A 3 -21.71 -4.20 29.07
N ALA A 4 -22.74 -3.42 29.44
CA ALA A 4 -24.03 -3.54 28.77
C ALA A 4 -23.82 -3.50 27.25
N PRO A 5 -24.53 -4.32 26.45
CA PRO A 5 -24.34 -4.36 25.02
C PRO A 5 -24.54 -2.97 24.43
N VAL A 6 -23.55 -2.48 23.70
CA VAL A 6 -23.66 -1.22 22.95
C VAL A 6 -24.68 -1.46 21.84
N VAL A 7 -25.87 -0.91 22.01
CA VAL A 7 -26.90 -0.94 20.97
C VAL A 7 -26.48 0.03 19.87
N PRO A 8 -26.39 -0.41 18.59
CA PRO A 8 -26.10 0.48 17.49
C PRO A 8 -27.12 1.63 17.46
N GLN A 9 -26.62 2.87 17.43
CA GLN A 9 -27.47 4.05 17.31
C GLN A 9 -27.37 4.60 15.89
N THR A 10 -28.53 4.89 15.29
CA THR A 10 -28.57 5.59 14.00
C THR A 10 -28.22 7.05 14.20
N VAL A 11 -27.18 7.52 13.52
CA VAL A 11 -26.82 8.94 13.51
C VAL A 11 -27.77 9.68 12.56
N THR A 12 -28.33 10.80 13.04
CA THR A 12 -29.19 11.68 12.25
C THR A 12 -28.53 13.05 12.09
N SER A 13 -29.04 13.86 11.17
CA SER A 13 -28.62 15.26 11.02
C SER A 13 -28.82 16.09 12.30
N ALA A 14 -29.75 15.72 13.17
CA ALA A 14 -29.97 16.38 14.46
C ALA A 14 -28.93 15.99 15.52
N SER A 15 -28.40 14.76 15.46
CA SER A 15 -27.47 14.24 16.48
C SER A 15 -26.00 14.37 16.10
N ILE A 16 -25.69 14.64 14.82
CA ILE A 16 -24.30 14.62 14.34
C ILE A 16 -23.41 15.66 15.01
N ALA A 17 -23.93 16.87 15.27
CA ALA A 17 -23.16 17.93 15.92
C ALA A 17 -22.73 17.54 17.34
N GLN A 18 -23.59 16.85 18.08
CA GLN A 18 -23.28 16.34 19.40
C GLN A 18 -22.31 15.14 19.35
N LEU A 19 -22.44 14.29 18.32
CA LEU A 19 -21.56 13.13 18.15
C LEU A 19 -20.10 13.55 17.86
N ILE A 20 -19.92 14.59 17.06
CA ILE A 20 -18.58 15.07 16.66
C ILE A 20 -18.02 16.13 17.60
N ASP A 21 -18.77 16.52 18.64
CA ASP A 21 -18.27 17.44 19.64
C ASP A 21 -17.04 16.87 20.34
N GLY A 22 -15.98 17.68 20.44
CA GLY A 22 -14.68 17.24 20.95
C GLY A 22 -13.88 16.29 20.03
N ILE A 23 -14.41 15.87 18.89
CA ILE A 23 -13.67 15.08 17.91
C ILE A 23 -12.79 16.00 17.07
N ARG A 24 -11.50 15.66 16.94
CA ARG A 24 -10.54 16.38 16.10
C ARG A 24 -10.26 15.68 14.77
N TYR A 25 -10.20 14.36 14.79
CA TYR A 25 -9.85 13.53 13.65
C TYR A 25 -10.96 12.54 13.34
N VAL A 26 -11.25 12.37 12.05
CA VAL A 26 -12.08 11.27 11.55
C VAL A 26 -11.20 10.39 10.67
N LEU A 27 -11.12 9.11 11.02
CA LEU A 27 -10.40 8.10 10.26
C LEU A 27 -11.43 7.37 9.41
N LEU A 28 -11.27 7.45 8.09
CA LEU A 28 -12.19 6.91 7.10
C LEU A 28 -11.52 5.76 6.40
N ASP A 29 -12.19 4.61 6.37
CA ASP A 29 -11.90 3.59 5.38
C ASP A 29 -12.28 4.09 3.97
N CYS A 30 -11.76 3.44 2.95
CA CYS A 30 -11.90 3.83 1.55
C CYS A 30 -12.86 2.90 0.79
N ASP A 31 -12.45 1.66 0.54
CA ASP A 31 -13.24 0.68 -0.21
C ASP A 31 -14.43 0.21 0.65
N GLY A 32 -15.66 0.36 0.14
CA GLY A 32 -16.89 0.08 0.89
C GLY A 32 -17.42 1.26 1.72
N VAL A 33 -16.66 2.35 1.84
CA VAL A 33 -17.07 3.57 2.57
C VAL A 33 -17.18 4.78 1.65
N LEU A 34 -16.16 5.05 0.86
CA LEU A 34 -16.14 6.15 -0.11
C LEU A 34 -16.57 5.66 -1.50
N TRP A 35 -16.15 4.45 -1.88
CA TRP A 35 -16.43 3.87 -3.19
C TRP A 35 -16.48 2.33 -3.15
N ALA A 36 -17.05 1.73 -4.19
CA ALA A 36 -16.93 0.30 -4.48
C ALA A 36 -16.35 0.11 -5.89
N GLY A 37 -15.10 -0.34 -5.99
CA GLY A 37 -14.38 -0.34 -7.26
C GLY A 37 -14.26 1.07 -7.82
N ASP A 38 -14.83 1.31 -9.00
CA ASP A 38 -14.88 2.63 -9.65
C ASP A 38 -16.16 3.43 -9.33
N TYR A 39 -17.10 2.84 -8.60
CA TYR A 39 -18.34 3.50 -8.21
C TYR A 39 -18.11 4.37 -6.97
N LEU A 40 -18.14 5.70 -7.13
CA LEU A 40 -18.10 6.65 -6.03
C LEU A 40 -19.50 6.75 -5.41
N PHE A 41 -19.64 6.56 -4.09
CA PHE A 41 -20.94 6.63 -3.45
C PHE A 41 -21.52 8.06 -3.49
N PRO A 42 -22.83 8.22 -3.78
CA PRO A 42 -23.48 9.52 -3.81
C PRO A 42 -23.39 10.23 -2.46
N GLY A 43 -23.16 11.55 -2.47
CA GLY A 43 -23.12 12.37 -1.25
C GLY A 43 -21.78 12.38 -0.51
N ILE A 44 -20.80 11.54 -0.92
CA ILE A 44 -19.48 11.49 -0.28
C ILE A 44 -18.71 12.82 -0.44
N PRO A 45 -18.57 13.41 -1.64
CA PRO A 45 -17.90 14.71 -1.78
C PRO A 45 -18.48 15.79 -0.87
N GLU A 46 -19.81 15.86 -0.77
CA GLU A 46 -20.53 16.80 0.08
C GLU A 46 -20.29 16.52 1.56
N ALA A 47 -20.38 15.26 1.99
CA ALA A 47 -20.13 14.87 3.36
C ALA A 47 -18.71 15.21 3.82
N LEU A 48 -17.69 14.89 3.00
CA LEU A 48 -16.29 15.21 3.31
C LEU A 48 -16.08 16.73 3.40
N ARG A 49 -16.73 17.50 2.54
CA ARG A 49 -16.68 18.97 2.56
C ARG A 49 -17.32 19.53 3.83
N GLU A 50 -18.48 19.03 4.24
CA GLU A 50 -19.14 19.46 5.48
C GLU A 50 -18.27 19.11 6.71
N LEU A 51 -17.73 17.89 6.78
CA LEU A 51 -16.85 17.48 7.88
C LEU A 51 -15.63 18.40 8.01
N ARG A 52 -14.97 18.74 6.90
CA ARG A 52 -13.81 19.64 6.89
C ARG A 52 -14.19 21.10 7.15
N SER A 53 -15.06 21.66 6.30
CA SER A 53 -15.28 23.10 6.24
C SER A 53 -16.23 23.61 7.32
N ARG A 54 -17.29 22.85 7.61
CA ARG A 54 -18.30 23.27 8.59
C ARG A 54 -17.95 22.83 10.01
N PHE A 55 -17.44 21.62 10.16
CA PHE A 55 -17.12 21.05 11.47
C PHE A 55 -15.64 21.14 11.85
N GLY A 56 -14.75 21.57 10.94
CA GLY A 56 -13.33 21.76 11.22
C GLY A 56 -12.57 20.44 11.48
N LEU A 57 -13.15 19.30 11.08
CA LEU A 57 -12.57 17.98 11.34
C LEU A 57 -11.40 17.72 10.39
N GLN A 58 -10.32 17.14 10.94
CA GLN A 58 -9.19 16.67 10.14
C GLN A 58 -9.47 15.24 9.67
N LEU A 59 -9.52 15.03 8.36
CA LEU A 59 -9.81 13.71 7.80
C LEU A 59 -8.51 12.94 7.54
N ARG A 60 -8.52 11.64 7.86
CA ARG A 60 -7.45 10.70 7.51
C ARG A 60 -8.09 9.51 6.80
N PHE A 61 -7.51 9.12 5.68
CA PHE A 61 -7.98 8.01 4.85
C PHE A 61 -7.09 6.81 5.09
N ILE A 62 -7.65 5.78 5.71
CA ILE A 62 -6.92 4.60 6.16
C ILE A 62 -7.42 3.41 5.35
N THR A 63 -6.55 2.80 4.56
CA THR A 63 -6.96 1.68 3.70
C THR A 63 -6.00 0.50 3.83
N ASN A 64 -6.54 -0.71 3.80
CA ASN A 64 -5.73 -1.93 3.68
C ASN A 64 -5.35 -2.23 2.22
N ASN A 65 -5.82 -1.43 1.26
CA ASN A 65 -5.51 -1.59 -0.14
C ASN A 65 -4.06 -1.19 -0.42
N GLY A 66 -3.22 -2.20 -0.65
CA GLY A 66 -1.82 -2.05 -1.05
C GLY A 66 -1.60 -2.28 -2.55
N THR A 67 -2.66 -2.39 -3.37
CA THR A 67 -2.49 -2.70 -4.79
C THR A 67 -2.04 -1.50 -5.61
N THR A 68 -2.41 -0.31 -5.16
CA THR A 68 -2.21 0.98 -5.84
C THR A 68 -1.37 1.87 -4.93
N SER A 69 -0.41 2.61 -5.50
CA SER A 69 0.35 3.60 -4.73
C SER A 69 -0.58 4.72 -4.25
N ARG A 70 -0.23 5.42 -3.16
CA ARG A 70 -1.03 6.58 -2.74
C ARG A 70 -1.01 7.70 -3.78
N GLU A 71 0.10 7.87 -4.50
CA GLU A 71 0.17 8.85 -5.58
C GLU A 71 -0.86 8.55 -6.69
N ASP A 72 -0.99 7.28 -7.09
CA ASP A 72 -1.94 6.89 -8.12
C ASP A 72 -3.38 6.88 -7.59
N MET A 73 -3.59 6.49 -6.33
CA MET A 73 -4.88 6.65 -5.67
C MET A 73 -5.30 8.12 -5.65
N LEU A 74 -4.36 9.04 -5.38
CA LEU A 74 -4.62 10.48 -5.37
C LEU A 74 -5.07 10.99 -6.75
N LYS A 75 -4.28 10.69 -7.78
CA LYS A 75 -4.57 11.07 -9.18
C LYS A 75 -5.83 10.41 -9.74
N GLY A 76 -6.22 9.25 -9.22
CA GLY A 76 -7.36 8.48 -9.73
C GLY A 76 -8.63 8.66 -8.90
N LYS A 77 -8.67 8.03 -7.73
CA LYS A 77 -9.88 7.91 -6.92
C LYS A 77 -10.15 9.15 -6.07
N PHE A 78 -9.12 9.70 -5.42
CA PHE A 78 -9.31 10.84 -4.51
C PHE A 78 -9.58 12.16 -5.25
N GLU A 79 -9.04 12.36 -6.45
CA GLU A 79 -9.34 13.55 -7.27
C GLU A 79 -10.86 13.69 -7.51
N ARG A 80 -11.55 12.56 -7.70
CA ARG A 80 -13.02 12.52 -7.88
C ARG A 80 -13.80 12.98 -6.65
N LEU A 81 -13.18 12.98 -5.46
CA LEU A 81 -13.82 13.49 -4.24
C LEU A 81 -13.90 15.02 -4.21
N GLN A 82 -13.08 15.71 -5.01
CA GLN A 82 -13.04 17.18 -5.09
C GLN A 82 -12.90 17.86 -3.71
N CYS A 83 -12.18 17.22 -2.78
CA CYS A 83 -12.01 17.70 -1.40
C CYS A 83 -10.55 18.01 -1.04
N GLY A 84 -9.64 18.00 -2.02
CA GLY A 84 -8.24 18.40 -1.85
C GLY A 84 -7.44 17.47 -0.95
N VAL A 85 -7.66 16.15 -1.05
CA VAL A 85 -6.91 15.16 -0.25
C VAL A 85 -5.43 15.22 -0.59
N THR A 86 -4.59 15.22 0.43
CA THR A 86 -3.11 15.19 0.27
C THR A 86 -2.53 13.81 0.59
N LEU A 87 -1.27 13.58 0.18
CA LEU A 87 -0.58 12.30 0.39
C LEU A 87 -0.41 11.96 1.87
N GLU A 88 -0.22 12.98 2.71
CA GLU A 88 -0.06 12.86 4.15
C GLU A 88 -1.37 12.48 4.85
N GLU A 89 -2.50 12.70 4.21
CA GLU A 89 -3.82 12.31 4.73
C GLU A 89 -4.15 10.85 4.43
N VAL A 90 -3.39 10.19 3.55
CA VAL A 90 -3.62 8.79 3.16
C VAL A 90 -2.59 7.87 3.81
N LEU A 91 -3.09 6.90 4.57
CA LEU A 91 -2.30 5.79 5.13
C LEU A 91 -2.80 4.48 4.50
N SER A 92 -1.96 3.85 3.68
CA SER A 92 -2.24 2.51 3.15
C SER A 92 -1.49 1.43 3.92
N SER A 93 -1.90 0.18 3.76
CA SER A 93 -1.15 -0.99 4.25
C SER A 93 0.29 -0.99 3.74
N ALA A 94 0.54 -0.59 2.48
CA ALA A 94 1.88 -0.49 1.92
C ALA A 94 2.76 0.53 2.69
N VAL A 95 2.20 1.69 3.07
CA VAL A 95 2.92 2.67 3.90
C VAL A 95 3.22 2.12 5.30
N ALA A 96 2.24 1.45 5.91
CA ALA A 96 2.44 0.81 7.19
C ALA A 96 3.57 -0.23 7.12
N THR A 97 3.63 -1.01 6.03
CA THR A 97 4.73 -1.93 5.77
C THR A 97 6.07 -1.21 5.64
N CYS A 98 6.14 -0.09 4.92
CA CYS A 98 7.35 0.74 4.86
C CYS A 98 7.83 1.18 6.25
N MET A 99 6.90 1.59 7.13
CA MET A 99 7.23 1.99 8.50
C MET A 99 7.78 0.82 9.32
N VAL A 100 7.17 -0.37 9.19
CA VAL A 100 7.64 -1.59 9.86
C VAL A 100 9.03 -1.98 9.35
N LEU A 101 9.25 -2.00 8.04
CA LEU A 101 10.55 -2.34 7.45
C LEU A 101 11.66 -1.40 7.93
N ARG A 102 11.39 -0.10 7.99
CA ARG A 102 12.34 0.88 8.54
C ARG A 102 12.64 0.60 10.01
N SER A 103 11.62 0.28 10.81
CA SER A 103 11.80 -0.08 12.21
C SER A 103 12.63 -1.36 12.39
N LEU A 104 12.53 -2.32 11.48
CA LEU A 104 13.29 -3.58 11.52
C LEU A 104 14.74 -3.42 11.02
N GLY A 105 14.98 -2.56 10.03
CA GLY A 105 16.33 -2.26 9.52
C GLY A 105 17.17 -1.39 10.47
N SER A 106 16.52 -0.60 11.32
CA SER A 106 17.19 0.28 12.31
C SER A 106 17.87 -0.47 13.48
N GLY A 107 17.83 -1.81 13.50
CA GLY A 107 18.33 -2.65 14.59
C GLY A 107 19.48 -3.57 14.20
N ALA A 108 20.16 -4.16 15.19
CA ALA A 108 21.27 -5.11 15.04
C ALA A 108 20.85 -6.50 14.48
N SER A 109 19.67 -6.59 13.85
CA SER A 109 19.02 -7.84 13.42
C SER A 109 19.46 -8.36 12.05
N GLY A 110 20.37 -7.67 11.34
CA GLY A 110 20.93 -8.13 10.05
C GLY A 110 19.98 -8.03 8.85
N TYR A 111 18.74 -7.59 9.04
CA TYR A 111 17.75 -7.41 7.97
C TYR A 111 18.13 -6.33 6.93
N ASP A 112 19.10 -5.48 7.24
CA ASP A 112 19.52 -4.36 6.39
C ASP A 112 20.50 -4.77 5.28
N GLU A 113 21.06 -5.98 5.32
CA GLU A 113 22.10 -6.42 4.37
C GLU A 113 21.57 -7.25 3.18
N GLY A 114 20.31 -7.69 3.23
CA GLY A 114 19.72 -8.55 2.19
C GLY A 114 18.64 -7.89 1.35
N ASN A 115 18.34 -8.48 0.20
CA ASN A 115 17.33 -7.97 -0.73
C ASN A 115 15.91 -8.29 -0.24
N ILE A 116 14.92 -7.60 -0.82
CA ILE A 116 13.50 -7.76 -0.50
C ILE A 116 12.82 -8.51 -1.62
N PHE A 117 12.10 -9.57 -1.27
CA PHE A 117 11.17 -10.24 -2.16
C PHE A 117 9.73 -9.78 -1.88
N VAL A 118 9.00 -9.38 -2.91
CA VAL A 118 7.63 -8.89 -2.80
C VAL A 118 6.68 -9.82 -3.55
N PHE A 119 5.71 -10.36 -2.82
CA PHE A 119 4.54 -11.04 -3.36
C PHE A 119 3.33 -10.10 -3.30
N GLY A 120 3.21 -9.21 -4.28
CA GLY A 120 2.20 -8.16 -4.27
C GLY A 120 2.11 -7.43 -5.61
N ASN A 121 1.33 -6.36 -5.68
CA ASN A 121 1.15 -5.57 -6.90
C ASN A 121 2.14 -4.40 -6.97
N GLY A 122 2.21 -3.76 -8.14
CA GLY A 122 3.10 -2.62 -8.41
C GLY A 122 2.97 -1.49 -7.40
N GLY A 123 1.76 -1.15 -6.95
CA GLY A 123 1.56 -0.07 -5.98
C GLY A 123 2.26 -0.30 -4.64
N LEU A 124 2.39 -1.55 -4.19
CA LEU A 124 3.19 -1.89 -3.01
C LEU A 124 4.67 -1.62 -3.27
N VAL A 125 5.19 -2.06 -4.43
CA VAL A 125 6.59 -1.84 -4.79
C VAL A 125 6.90 -0.34 -4.96
N ASP A 126 5.98 0.42 -5.52
CA ASP A 126 6.13 1.87 -5.70
C ASP A 126 6.18 2.62 -4.36
N GLU A 127 5.42 2.18 -3.35
CA GLU A 127 5.53 2.72 -1.97
C GLU A 127 6.81 2.25 -1.25
N LEU A 128 7.24 1.00 -1.48
CA LEU A 128 8.44 0.43 -0.86
C LEU A 128 9.73 1.07 -1.40
N ARG A 129 9.82 1.29 -2.71
CA ARG A 129 11.03 1.75 -3.40
C ARG A 129 11.67 3.02 -2.79
N PRO A 130 10.94 4.11 -2.50
CA PRO A 130 11.51 5.29 -1.84
C PRO A 130 11.74 5.08 -0.34
N ALA A 131 11.20 4.01 0.25
CA ALA A 131 11.24 3.78 1.68
C ALA A 131 12.40 2.90 2.17
N ILE A 132 13.01 2.14 1.26
CA ILE A 132 14.08 1.19 1.56
C ILE A 132 15.47 1.80 1.31
N ALA A 133 16.50 1.21 1.91
CA ALA A 133 17.88 1.65 1.70
C ALA A 133 18.33 1.43 0.25
N SER A 134 19.10 2.37 -0.31
CA SER A 134 19.47 2.41 -1.73
C SER A 134 20.34 1.23 -2.20
N HIS A 135 20.97 0.50 -1.28
CA HIS A 135 21.75 -0.71 -1.57
C HIS A 135 20.91 -1.98 -1.66
N ARG A 136 19.61 -1.93 -1.30
CA ARG A 136 18.69 -3.06 -1.37
C ARG A 136 17.91 -3.04 -2.68
N PHE A 137 17.75 -4.20 -3.28
CA PHE A 137 16.93 -4.41 -4.46
C PHE A 137 15.59 -5.06 -4.06
N ILE A 138 14.53 -4.70 -4.78
CA ILE A 138 13.20 -5.32 -4.65
C ILE A 138 13.01 -6.24 -5.85
N TYR A 139 12.65 -7.49 -5.58
CA TYR A 139 12.35 -8.52 -6.57
C TYR A 139 10.95 -9.08 -6.38
N GLY A 140 10.43 -9.73 -7.42
CA GLY A 140 9.24 -10.56 -7.37
C GLY A 140 8.22 -10.19 -8.44
N LEU A 141 8.16 -8.93 -8.87
CA LEU A 141 7.26 -8.56 -9.97
C LEU A 141 7.70 -9.15 -11.31
N GLU A 142 8.98 -9.49 -11.48
CA GLU A 142 9.54 -10.18 -12.64
C GLU A 142 9.02 -11.62 -12.79
N LEU A 143 8.41 -12.18 -11.74
CA LEU A 143 7.83 -13.53 -11.75
C LEU A 143 6.37 -13.54 -12.22
N ARG A 144 5.86 -12.42 -12.72
CA ARG A 144 4.51 -12.33 -13.31
C ARG A 144 4.53 -12.75 -14.77
N ASP A 145 3.38 -13.22 -15.26
CA ASP A 145 3.18 -13.66 -16.64
C ASP A 145 3.25 -12.48 -17.63
N ASP A 146 4.46 -11.99 -17.83
CA ASP A 146 4.81 -10.94 -18.76
C ASP A 146 5.45 -11.62 -19.97
N ASN A 147 4.74 -11.64 -21.12
CA ASN A 147 5.17 -12.28 -22.38
C ASN A 147 6.42 -11.63 -23.03
N GLY A 148 7.36 -11.08 -22.26
CA GLY A 148 8.64 -10.59 -22.73
C GLY A 148 9.49 -9.96 -21.62
N PRO A 149 10.83 -10.05 -21.72
CA PRO A 149 11.73 -9.42 -20.76
C PRO A 149 11.57 -7.89 -20.80
N GLY A 150 11.27 -7.29 -19.64
CA GLY A 150 11.34 -5.83 -19.44
C GLY A 150 10.00 -5.07 -19.33
N VAL A 151 8.86 -5.76 -19.37
CA VAL A 151 7.54 -5.13 -19.11
C VAL A 151 6.99 -5.67 -17.81
N ILE A 152 7.26 -5.01 -16.68
CA ILE A 152 6.70 -5.39 -15.39
C ILE A 152 5.24 -4.92 -15.33
N SER A 153 4.27 -5.84 -15.44
CA SER A 153 2.85 -5.49 -15.34
C SER A 153 2.25 -5.88 -13.98
N CYS A 154 1.84 -4.88 -13.21
CA CYS A 154 1.16 -5.06 -11.92
C CYS A 154 -0.26 -5.66 -12.02
N ALA A 155 -0.79 -5.83 -13.24
CA ALA A 155 -2.16 -6.30 -13.48
C ALA A 155 -2.27 -7.81 -13.77
N ARG A 156 -1.14 -8.53 -13.87
CA ARG A 156 -1.10 -9.94 -14.29
C ARG A 156 -0.82 -10.91 -13.15
N PRO A 157 -1.35 -12.15 -13.20
CA PRO A 157 -1.05 -13.15 -12.18
C PRO A 157 0.43 -13.54 -12.20
N TYR A 158 0.89 -14.11 -11.09
CA TYR A 158 2.18 -14.75 -11.00
C TYR A 158 2.24 -15.99 -11.91
N ASP A 159 3.33 -16.14 -12.66
CA ASP A 159 3.63 -17.41 -13.34
C ASP A 159 4.08 -18.42 -12.27
N MET A 160 3.20 -19.35 -11.96
CA MET A 160 3.44 -20.35 -10.91
C MET A 160 4.60 -21.30 -11.24
N LYS A 161 4.90 -21.54 -12.52
CA LYS A 161 6.05 -22.37 -12.91
C LYS A 161 7.34 -21.60 -12.69
N LEU A 162 7.38 -20.35 -13.13
CA LEU A 162 8.52 -19.47 -12.93
C LEU A 162 8.78 -19.22 -11.44
N CYS A 163 7.73 -18.98 -10.64
CA CYS A 163 7.85 -18.85 -9.19
C CYS A 163 8.40 -20.12 -8.53
N ALA A 164 7.96 -21.30 -8.98
CA ALA A 164 8.41 -22.58 -8.43
C ALA A 164 9.89 -22.85 -8.72
N SER A 165 10.41 -22.40 -9.87
CA SER A 165 11.81 -22.61 -10.24
C SER A 165 12.74 -21.51 -9.75
N ALA A 166 12.25 -20.28 -9.53
CA ALA A 166 13.07 -19.10 -9.26
C ALA A 166 13.93 -19.18 -7.99
N TRP A 167 13.66 -20.12 -7.08
CA TRP A 167 14.51 -20.31 -5.91
C TRP A 167 15.89 -20.84 -6.27
N ASP A 168 15.92 -21.87 -7.11
CA ASP A 168 17.14 -22.60 -7.48
C ASP A 168 17.65 -22.14 -8.86
N ASP A 169 16.74 -21.89 -9.80
CA ASP A 169 17.08 -21.57 -11.18
C ASP A 169 17.33 -20.07 -11.38
N ARG A 170 18.36 -19.75 -12.18
CA ARG A 170 18.72 -18.38 -12.56
C ARG A 170 17.76 -17.81 -13.60
N VAL A 171 16.60 -17.33 -13.15
CA VAL A 171 15.54 -16.82 -14.03
C VAL A 171 15.26 -15.33 -13.84
N LEU A 172 15.76 -14.72 -12.76
CA LEU A 172 15.58 -13.30 -12.47
C LEU A 172 16.71 -12.47 -13.06
N PRO A 173 16.47 -11.22 -13.48
CA PRO A 173 17.53 -10.34 -13.96
C PRO A 173 18.53 -10.02 -12.84
N ALA A 174 19.83 -10.15 -13.12
CA ALA A 174 20.87 -9.82 -12.16
C ALA A 174 20.83 -8.32 -11.77
N PRO A 175 21.14 -7.97 -10.50
CA PRO A 175 21.28 -6.59 -10.10
C PRO A 175 22.42 -5.91 -10.87
N ALA A 176 22.35 -4.59 -11.04
CA ALA A 176 23.25 -3.84 -11.91
C ALA A 176 24.75 -4.08 -11.63
N HIS A 177 25.12 -4.31 -10.36
CA HIS A 177 26.51 -4.56 -9.97
C HIS A 177 27.01 -5.98 -10.32
N MET A 178 26.11 -6.95 -10.54
CA MET A 178 26.45 -8.34 -10.91
C MET A 178 26.39 -8.58 -12.44
N ARG A 179 25.73 -7.69 -13.20
CA ARG A 179 25.52 -7.84 -14.65
C ARG A 179 26.79 -7.92 -15.50
N SER A 180 27.94 -7.52 -14.98
CA SER A 180 29.22 -7.70 -15.68
C SER A 180 29.73 -9.15 -15.66
N GLN A 181 29.17 -10.00 -14.80
CA GLN A 181 29.60 -11.38 -14.59
C GLN A 181 28.49 -12.39 -14.92
N VAL A 182 27.24 -12.07 -14.60
CA VAL A 182 26.09 -12.95 -14.78
C VAL A 182 24.86 -12.14 -15.18
N ASP A 183 24.11 -12.60 -16.18
CA ASP A 183 22.89 -11.91 -16.66
C ASP A 183 21.64 -12.23 -15.83
N GLN A 184 21.56 -13.45 -15.29
CA GLN A 184 20.42 -13.94 -14.51
C GLN A 184 20.85 -14.58 -13.19
N VAL A 185 20.01 -14.47 -12.16
CA VAL A 185 20.26 -14.95 -10.80
C VAL A 185 19.04 -15.69 -10.26
N SER A 186 19.24 -16.56 -9.28
CA SER A 186 18.15 -17.17 -8.50
C SER A 186 17.82 -16.34 -7.26
N LEU A 187 16.69 -16.63 -6.59
CA LEU A 187 16.36 -15.99 -5.30
C LEU A 187 17.35 -16.36 -4.20
N GLU A 188 17.93 -17.57 -4.24
CA GLU A 188 18.96 -17.99 -3.29
C GLU A 188 20.21 -17.09 -3.41
N GLU A 189 20.65 -16.81 -4.64
CA GLU A 189 21.82 -15.96 -4.92
C GLU A 189 21.59 -14.48 -4.59
N LEU A 190 20.33 -14.05 -4.51
CA LEU A 190 19.94 -12.67 -4.21
C LEU A 190 19.99 -12.33 -2.72
N ASN A 191 20.34 -13.26 -1.83
CA ASN A 191 20.37 -13.01 -0.37
C ASN A 191 19.06 -12.34 0.12
N ILE A 192 17.92 -12.95 -0.20
CA ILE A 192 16.61 -12.47 0.25
C ILE A 192 16.51 -12.63 1.77
N THR A 193 16.47 -11.52 2.50
CA THR A 193 16.31 -11.52 3.97
C THR A 193 14.94 -11.06 4.43
N THR A 194 14.11 -10.60 3.50
CA THR A 194 12.78 -10.07 3.80
C THR A 194 11.80 -10.45 2.70
N VAL A 195 10.67 -11.01 3.11
CA VAL A 195 9.52 -11.29 2.23
C VAL A 195 8.37 -10.39 2.65
N VAL A 196 7.81 -9.66 1.70
CA VAL A 196 6.62 -8.82 1.89
C VAL A 196 5.47 -9.42 1.07
N VAL A 197 4.29 -9.50 1.68
CA VAL A 197 3.05 -10.02 1.09
C VAL A 197 1.95 -8.98 1.24
#